data_AF-A0A919QFA0-F1
#
_entry.id   AF-A0A919QFA0-F1
#
_cell.length_a   1.000
_cell.length_b   1.000
_cell.length_c   1.000
_cell.angle_alpha   90.00
_cell.angle_beta   90.00
_cell.angle_gamma   90.00
#
_symmetry.space_group_name_H-M   'P 1'
#
loop_
_entity.id
_entity.type
_entity.pdbx_description
1 polymer ?
#
loop_
_entity_poly.entity_id
_entity_poly.type
_entity_poly.pdbx_seq_one_letter_code
_entity_poly.pdbx_strand_id
1 'polypeptide(L)' 'MTTPSGDEFLYELHAEVELEVTLIERSHAEEAAELPVSEWLYDPADVEREEVGLRGLLDAIEVLEDPGNA' A
#
# COMPACT_ATOMS: atom_id res chain seq x y z
N MET A 1 21.07 15.44 10.62
CA MET A 1 20.06 14.41 10.33
C MET A 1 20.26 13.34 11.39
N THR A 2 19.33 13.22 12.32
CA THR A 2 19.31 12.07 13.24
C THR A 2 18.69 10.92 12.46
N THR A 3 19.33 9.76 12.44
CA THR A 3 18.69 8.55 11.91
C THR A 3 17.57 8.13 12.86
N PRO A 4 16.34 7.92 12.37
CA PRO A 4 15.25 7.44 13.20
C PRO A 4 15.61 6.08 13.81
N SER A 5 15.02 5.79 14.97
CA SER A 5 15.11 4.45 15.55
C SER A 5 14.35 3.44 14.67
N GLY A 6 14.63 2.14 14.84
CA GLY A 6 13.93 1.10 14.08
C GLY A 6 12.41 1.18 14.26
N ASP A 7 11.96 1.42 15.49
CA ASP A 7 10.54 1.49 15.84
C ASP A 7 9.87 2.75 15.26
N GLU A 8 10.56 3.90 15.30
CA GLU A 8 10.08 5.15 14.70
C GLU A 8 9.96 5.03 13.17
N PHE A 9 10.92 4.37 12.52
CA PHE A 9 10.86 4.07 11.10
C PHE A 9 9.70 3.13 10.75
N LEU A 10 9.46 2.07 11.54
CA LEU A 10 8.35 1.14 11.30
C LEU A 10 6.99 1.84 11.45
N TYR A 11 6.83 2.68 12.47
CA TYR A 11 5.60 3.45 12.67
C TYR A 11 5.31 4.42 11.53
N GLU A 12 6.33 5.16 11.06
CA GLU A 12 6.18 6.06 9.92
C GLU A 12 5.86 5.28 8.63
N LEU A 13 6.53 4.15 8.42
CA LEU A 13 6.28 3.29 7.26
C LEU A 13 4.87 2.70 7.30
N HIS A 14 4.38 2.25 8.45
CA HIS A 14 3.01 1.76 8.64
C HIS A 14 2.01 2.82 8.17
N ALA A 15 2.12 4.04 8.70
CA ALA A 15 1.20 5.13 8.39
C ALA A 15 1.21 5.51 6.90
N GLU A 16 2.38 5.48 6.25
CA GLU A 16 2.49 5.75 4.81
C GLU A 16 1.83 4.65 3.98
N VAL A 17 2.07 3.37 4.32
CA VAL A 17 1.49 2.23 3.61
C VAL A 17 -0.03 2.21 3.74
N GLU A 18 -0.59 2.50 4.92
CA GLU A 18 -2.05 2.64 5.11
C GLU A 18 -2.64 3.76 4.24
N LEU A 19 -1.92 4.88 4.11
CA LEU A 19 -2.34 5.99 3.26
C LEU A 19 -2.38 5.57 1.79
N GLU A 20 -1.32 4.90 1.31
CA GLU A 20 -1.24 4.42 -0.07
C GLU A 20 -2.33 3.37 -0.39
N VAL A 21 -2.58 2.41 0.52
CA VAL A 21 -3.70 1.47 0.39
C VAL A 21 -5.03 2.21 0.26
N THR A 22 -5.25 3.23 1.10
CA THR A 22 -6.47 4.05 1.04
C THR A 22 -6.59 4.80 -0.28
N LEU A 23 -5.49 5.25 -0.88
CA LEU A 23 -5.50 5.94 -2.18
C LEU A 23 -5.83 4.96 -3.31
N ILE A 24 -5.26 3.76 -3.29
CA ILE A 24 -5.56 2.71 -4.26
C ILE A 24 -7.03 2.31 -4.19
N GLU A 25 -7.57 2.07 -3.00
CA GLU A 25 -8.99 1.72 -2.84
C GLU A 25 -9.93 2.82 -3.37
N ARG A 26 -9.51 4.09 -3.30
CA ARG A 26 -10.25 5.23 -3.86
C ARG A 26 -10.03 5.45 -5.35
N SER A 27 -9.05 4.79 -5.94
CA SER A 27 -8.77 4.90 -7.39
C SER A 27 -9.83 4.19 -8.23
N HIS A 28 -10.58 3.24 -7.63
CA HIS A 28 -11.60 2.45 -8.31
C HIS A 28 -11.08 1.81 -9.60
N ALA A 29 -9.92 1.15 -9.51
CA ALA A 29 -9.28 0.49 -10.65
C ALA A 29 -10.19 -0.55 -11.31
N GLU A 30 -11.07 -1.18 -10.54
CA GLU A 30 -12.11 -2.08 -11.02
C GLU A 30 -13.09 -1.39 -11.99
N GLU A 31 -13.47 -0.15 -11.72
CA GLU A 31 -14.32 0.64 -12.61
C GLU A 31 -13.53 1.10 -13.85
N ALA A 32 -12.25 1.46 -13.67
CA ALA A 32 -11.38 1.82 -14.78
C ALA A 32 -11.20 0.65 -15.77
N ALA A 33 -11.15 -0.60 -15.29
CA ALA A 33 -11.05 -1.79 -16.14
C ALA A 33 -12.23 -1.98 -17.10
N GLU A 34 -13.38 -1.38 -16.81
CA GLU A 34 -14.55 -1.39 -17.70
C GLU A 34 -14.48 -0.31 -18.81
N LEU A 35 -13.59 0.67 -18.67
CA LEU A 35 -13.41 1.75 -19.63
C LEU A 35 -12.48 1.35 -20.78
N PRO A 36 -12.55 2.05 -21.93
CA PRO A 36 -11.53 1.92 -22.96
C PRO A 36 -10.14 2.30 -22.44
N VAL A 37 -9.10 1.58 -22.89
CA VAL A 37 -7.70 1.82 -22.49
C VAL A 37 -7.26 3.28 -22.67
N SER A 38 -7.80 3.98 -23.66
CA SER A 38 -7.51 5.41 -23.90
C SER A 38 -8.03 6.35 -22.82
N GLU A 39 -8.94 5.89 -21.97
CA GLU A 39 -9.57 6.64 -20.89
C GLU A 39 -8.99 6.27 -19.51
N TRP A 40 -8.10 5.28 -19.44
CA TRP A 40 -7.44 4.89 -18.21
C TRP A 40 -6.50 5.99 -17.72
N LEU A 41 -6.66 6.38 -16.46
CA LEU A 41 -5.68 7.22 -15.76
C LEU A 41 -4.45 6.40 -15.36
N TYR A 42 -4.67 5.14 -14.97
CA TYR A 42 -3.65 4.15 -14.62
C TYR A 42 -4.08 2.80 -15.18
N ASP A 43 -3.12 1.91 -15.46
CA ASP A 43 -3.42 0.53 -15.84
C ASP A 43 -4.03 -0.21 -14.63
N PRO A 44 -5.27 -0.71 -14.72
CA PRO A 44 -5.91 -1.42 -13.60
C PRO A 44 -5.09 -2.60 -13.08
N ALA A 45 -4.34 -3.29 -13.94
CA ALA A 45 -3.51 -4.42 -13.54
C ALA A 45 -2.25 -3.99 -12.76
N ASP A 46 -1.74 -2.79 -13.02
CA ASP A 46 -0.63 -2.24 -12.24
C ASP A 46 -1.14 -1.77 -10.87
N VAL A 47 -2.34 -1.19 -10.79
CA VAL A 47 -2.97 -0.81 -9.52
C VAL A 47 -3.27 -2.05 -8.65
N GLU A 48 -3.84 -3.12 -9.22
CA GLU A 48 -4.08 -4.37 -8.49
C GLU A 48 -2.76 -4.97 -7.95
N ARG A 49 -1.69 -4.93 -8.76
CA ARG A 49 -0.38 -5.43 -8.32
C ARG A 49 0.16 -4.62 -7.15
N GLU A 50 0.03 -3.30 -7.20
CA GLU A 50 0.48 -2.41 -6.15
C GLU A 50 -0.32 -2.63 -4.85
N GLU A 51 -1.65 -2.78 -4.95
CA GLU A 51 -2.53 -3.10 -3.81
C GLU A 51 -2.09 -4.38 -3.08
N VAL A 52 -1.82 -5.45 -3.85
CA VAL A 52 -1.34 -6.73 -3.29
C VAL A 52 0.01 -6.55 -2.62
N GLY A 53 0.91 -5.78 -3.23
CA GLY A 53 2.22 -5.47 -2.66
C GLY A 53 2.14 -4.70 -1.35
N LEU A 54 1.30 -3.65 -1.30
CA LEU A 54 1.11 -2.82 -0.12
C LEU A 54 0.46 -3.59 1.04
N ARG A 55 -0.55 -4.44 0.76
CA ARG A 55 -1.15 -5.30 1.79
C ARG A 55 -0.14 -6.29 2.36
N GLY A 56 0.66 -6.94 1.50
CA GLY A 56 1.73 -7.81 1.97
C GLY A 56 2.82 -7.08 2.77
N LEU A 57 3.10 -5.81 2.43
CA LEU A 57 4.01 -4.98 3.20
C LEU A 57 3.43 -4.59 4.55
N LEU A 58 2.13 -4.25 4.62
CA LEU A 58 1.42 -3.94 5.86
C LEU A 58 1.48 -5.14 6.82
N ASP A 59 1.15 -6.34 6.32
CA ASP A 59 1.26 -7.59 7.09
C ASP A 59 2.70 -7.78 7.64
N ALA A 60 3.72 -7.52 6.82
CA ALA A 60 5.11 -7.65 7.23
C ALA A 60 5.52 -6.61 8.29
N ILE A 61 5.01 -5.38 8.20
CA ILE A 61 5.24 -4.33 9.19
C ILE A 61 4.58 -4.72 10.52
N GLU A 62 3.33 -5.17 10.49
CA GLU A 62 2.61 -5.61 11.70
C GLU A 62 3.36 -6.73 12.44
N VAL A 63 3.92 -7.70 11.70
CA VAL A 63 4.76 -8.77 12.28
C VAL A 63 6.06 -8.23 12.88
N LEU A 64 6.64 -7.16 12.33
CA LEU A 64 7.86 -6.55 12.87
C LEU A 64 7.58 -5.66 14.08
N GLU A 65 6.43 -4.98 14.12
CA GLU A 65 5.98 -4.15 15.24
C GLU A 65 5.51 -5.00 16.42
N ASP A 66 4.81 -6.10 16.16
CA ASP A 66 4.42 -7.10 17.14
C ASP A 66 4.84 -8.52 16.70
N PRO A 67 6.09 -8.93 17.01
CA PRO A 67 6.58 -10.27 16.67
C PRO A 67 5.87 -11.40 17.42
N GLY A 68 4.98 -11.07 18.38
CA GLY A 68 4.10 -12.02 19.06
C GLY A 68 2.80 -12.32 18.31
N ASN A 69 2.51 -11.60 17.23
CA ASN A 69 1.28 -11.71 16.43
C ASN A 69 1.46 -12.52 15.12
N ALA A 70 2.62 -13.18 14.94
CA ALA A 70 2.94 -14.02 13.78
C ALA A 70 2.37 -15.45 13.84
#